data_AF-A0A349Z687-F1
#
_entry.id   AF-A0A349Z687-F1
#
_cell.length_a   1.000
_cell.length_b   1.000
_cell.length_c   1.000
_cell.angle_alpha   90.00
_cell.angle_beta   90.00
_cell.angle_gamma   90.00
#
_symmetry.space_group_name_H-M   'P 1'
#
loop_
_entity.id
_entity.type
_entity.pdbx_description
1 polymer ?
#
loop_
_entity_poly.entity_id
_entity_poly.type
_entity_poly.pdbx_seq_one_letter_code
_entity_poly.pdbx_strand_id
1 'polypeptide(L)'
;MTNRASLQDIADQLGITKMTVSRYFRSPEKVAPATREKIAQAVKHSGYIHNRAPALMSRALSRTIGVVIPSLSNQVFSALVDGIETITNADSFDILLAHSGYDPKVEERKIEMLLSYQVDGLILCETEHTDR
;
A
#
# COMPACT_ATOMS: atom_id res chain seq x y z
N MET A 1 -16.58 8.21 18.04
CA MET A 1 -16.03 7.05 17.29
C MET A 1 -16.35 7.28 15.83
N THR A 2 -15.36 7.60 15.01
CA THR A 2 -15.57 7.90 13.58
C THR A 2 -15.87 6.59 12.87
N ASN A 3 -17.16 6.31 12.62
CA ASN A 3 -17.57 5.07 11.95
C ASN A 3 -17.07 5.15 10.50
N ARG A 4 -16.00 4.42 10.19
CA ARG A 4 -15.40 4.39 8.86
C ARG A 4 -16.37 3.63 7.96
N ALA A 5 -16.83 4.27 6.88
CA ALA A 5 -17.71 3.63 5.91
C ALA A 5 -17.14 2.27 5.51
N SER A 6 -18.01 1.28 5.34
CA SER A 6 -17.67 -0.09 4.99
C SER A 6 -18.15 -0.45 3.58
N LEU A 7 -17.65 -1.58 3.04
CA LEU A 7 -18.15 -2.15 1.78
C LEU A 7 -19.65 -2.45 1.84
N GLN A 8 -20.18 -2.76 3.03
CA GLN A 8 -21.59 -3.07 3.22
C GLN A 8 -22.44 -1.81 3.08
N ASP A 9 -21.99 -0.69 3.64
CA ASP A 9 -22.74 0.58 3.57
C ASP A 9 -22.92 1.06 2.13
N ILE A 10 -21.90 0.91 1.28
CA ILE A 10 -21.99 1.23 -0.16
C ILE A 10 -22.95 0.27 -0.87
N ALA A 11 -22.91 -1.02 -0.52
CA ALA A 11 -23.77 -2.02 -1.12
C ALA A 11 -25.25 -1.74 -0.82
N ASP A 12 -25.56 -1.42 0.44
CA ASP A 12 -26.90 -1.09 0.93
C ASP A 12 -27.41 0.21 0.31
N GLN A 13 -26.57 1.24 0.20
CA GLN A 13 -26.92 2.52 -0.45
C GLN A 13 -27.33 2.34 -1.92
N LEU A 14 -26.70 1.40 -2.63
CA LEU A 14 -26.90 1.17 -4.06
C LEU A 14 -27.87 0.04 -4.38
N GLY A 15 -28.35 -0.69 -3.35
CA GLY A 15 -29.21 -1.85 -3.53
C GLY A 15 -28.55 -3.01 -4.29
N ILE A 16 -27.23 -3.16 -4.14
CA ILE A 16 -26.44 -4.22 -4.80
C ILE A 16 -25.75 -5.10 -3.76
N THR A 17 -25.20 -6.24 -4.19
CA THR A 17 -24.49 -7.12 -3.28
C THR A 17 -23.10 -6.58 -2.93
N LYS A 18 -22.62 -6.88 -1.72
CA LYS A 18 -21.22 -6.64 -1.30
C LYS A 18 -20.21 -7.26 -2.27
N MET A 19 -20.54 -8.40 -2.89
CA MET A 19 -19.71 -9.06 -3.88
C MET A 19 -19.54 -8.22 -5.15
N THR A 20 -20.59 -7.52 -5.60
CA THR A 20 -20.52 -6.60 -6.75
C THR A 20 -19.63 -5.39 -6.45
N VAL A 21 -19.75 -4.81 -5.25
CA VAL A 21 -18.87 -3.70 -4.82
C VAL A 21 -17.42 -4.17 -4.65
N SER A 22 -17.20 -5.35 -4.09
CA SER A 22 -15.86 -5.95 -4.00
C SER A 22 -15.26 -6.23 -5.38
N ARG A 23 -16.08 -6.66 -6.34
CA ARG A 23 -15.66 -6.89 -7.73
C ARG A 23 -15.28 -5.60 -8.43
N TYR A 24 -15.98 -4.49 -8.16
CA TYR A 24 -15.62 -3.17 -8.68
C TYR A 24 -14.19 -2.77 -8.30
N PHE A 25 -13.77 -3.01 -7.05
CA PHE A 25 -12.40 -2.68 -6.61
C PHE A 25 -11.32 -3.61 -7.17
N ARG A 26 -11.65 -4.87 -7.52
CA ARG A 26 -10.69 -5.86 -8.00
C ARG A 26 -10.59 -5.90 -9.53
N SER A 27 -11.70 -5.71 -10.22
CA SER A 27 -11.87 -5.90 -11.67
C SER A 27 -13.04 -5.03 -12.16
N PRO A 28 -12.87 -3.69 -12.19
CA PRO A 28 -13.95 -2.75 -12.54
C PRO A 28 -14.50 -2.97 -13.95
N GLU A 29 -13.72 -3.53 -14.87
CA GLU A 29 -14.11 -3.89 -16.23
C GLU A 29 -15.15 -5.02 -16.30
N LYS A 30 -15.26 -5.84 -15.24
CA LYS A 30 -16.25 -6.92 -15.13
C LYS A 30 -17.59 -6.46 -14.54
N VAL A 31 -17.72 -5.18 -14.24
CA VAL A 31 -18.96 -4.56 -13.72
C VAL A 31 -19.58 -3.73 -14.83
N ALA A 32 -20.89 -3.87 -15.03
CA ALA A 32 -21.61 -3.12 -16.06
C ALA A 32 -21.36 -1.60 -15.93
N PRO A 33 -21.15 -0.86 -17.04
CA PRO A 33 -20.75 0.55 -17.00
C PRO A 33 -21.64 1.42 -16.10
N ALA A 34 -22.96 1.27 -16.21
CA ALA A 34 -23.92 2.01 -15.40
C ALA A 34 -23.82 1.71 -13.90
N THR A 35 -23.48 0.47 -13.53
CA THR A 35 -23.29 0.09 -12.11
C THR A 35 -21.94 0.58 -11.59
N ARG A 36 -20.89 0.50 -12.42
CA ARG A 36 -19.55 1.01 -12.12
C ARG A 36 -19.57 2.50 -11.79
N GLU A 37 -20.35 3.27 -12.54
CA GLU A 37 -20.49 4.72 -12.36
C GLU A 37 -21.24 5.08 -11.06
N LYS A 38 -22.32 4.34 -10.75
CA LYS A 38 -23.04 4.47 -9.46
C LYS A 38 -22.14 4.14 -8.27
N ILE A 39 -21.33 3.08 -8.37
CA ILE A 39 -20.36 2.72 -7.31
C ILE A 39 -19.31 3.83 -7.14
N ALA A 40 -18.76 4.36 -8.22
CA ALA A 40 -17.78 5.44 -8.16
C ALA A 40 -18.32 6.70 -7.45
N GLN A 41 -19.58 7.07 -7.73
CA GLN A 41 -20.23 8.20 -7.07
C GLN A 41 -20.48 7.94 -5.57
N ALA A 42 -20.98 6.75 -5.21
CA ALA A 42 -21.22 6.38 -3.82
C ALA A 42 -19.92 6.35 -2.99
N VAL A 43 -18.84 5.79 -3.55
CA VAL A 43 -17.51 5.78 -2.91
C VAL A 43 -17.01 7.20 -2.66
N LYS A 44 -17.14 8.08 -3.67
CA LYS A 44 -16.74 9.49 -3.55
C LYS A 44 -17.55 10.25 -2.49
N HIS A 45 -18.85 9.98 -2.39
CA HIS A 45 -19.73 10.68 -1.44
C HIS A 45 -19.60 10.15 0.00
N SER A 46 -19.38 8.84 0.16
CA SER A 46 -19.26 8.20 1.48
C SER A 46 -17.88 8.36 2.13
N GLY A 47 -16.86 8.81 1.38
CA GLY A 47 -15.47 8.85 1.86
C GLY A 47 -14.90 7.46 2.14
N TYR A 48 -15.49 6.40 1.57
CA TYR A 48 -15.02 5.04 1.73
C TYR A 48 -13.61 4.88 1.16
N ILE A 49 -12.68 4.44 1.99
CA ILE A 49 -11.33 4.05 1.57
C ILE A 49 -11.27 2.52 1.54
N HIS A 50 -10.98 1.96 0.37
CA HIS A 50 -10.90 0.52 0.20
C HIS A 50 -9.79 -0.07 1.07
N ASN A 51 -10.17 -0.84 2.09
CA ASN A 51 -9.21 -1.56 2.92
C ASN A 51 -8.59 -2.73 2.13
N ARG A 52 -7.32 -2.61 1.77
CA ARG A 52 -6.56 -3.64 1.04
C ARG A 52 -6.14 -4.83 1.92
N ALA A 53 -6.23 -4.72 3.25
CA ALA A 53 -5.70 -5.75 4.17
C ALA A 53 -6.25 -7.18 3.94
N PRO A 54 -7.56 -7.40 3.69
CA PRO A 54 -8.07 -8.75 3.41
C PRO A 54 -7.56 -9.35 2.09
N ALA A 55 -7.15 -8.51 1.12
CA ALA A 55 -6.60 -8.98 -0.15
C ALA A 55 -5.20 -9.59 0.03
N LEU A 56 -4.40 -9.02 0.94
CA LEU A 56 -3.05 -9.50 1.33
C LEU A 56 -3.10 -10.95 1.84
N MET A 57 -4.12 -11.28 2.64
CA MET A 57 -4.24 -12.59 3.29
C MET A 57 -4.61 -13.75 2.36
N SER A 58 -5.14 -13.50 1.15
CA SER A 58 -5.72 -14.57 0.32
C SER A 58 -4.77 -15.15 -0.73
N ARG A 59 -3.82 -14.36 -1.27
CA ARG A 59 -2.80 -14.79 -2.26
C ARG A 59 -1.99 -13.63 -2.89
N ALA A 60 -2.13 -12.40 -2.43
CA ALA A 60 -1.64 -11.24 -3.17
C ALA A 60 -0.39 -10.67 -2.50
N LEU A 61 0.70 -10.64 -3.26
CA LEU A 61 1.83 -9.72 -3.08
C LEU A 61 1.31 -8.39 -2.51
N SER A 62 1.95 -7.88 -1.45
CA SER A 62 1.53 -6.65 -0.78
C SER A 62 1.62 -5.41 -1.65
N ARG A 63 2.28 -5.55 -2.81
CA ARG A 63 2.67 -4.48 -3.71
C ARG A 63 3.37 -3.37 -2.96
N THR A 64 4.14 -3.72 -1.94
CA THR A 64 4.85 -2.77 -1.10
C THR A 64 6.32 -3.15 -1.04
N ILE A 65 7.20 -2.19 -1.33
CA ILE A 65 8.65 -2.35 -1.21
C ILE A 65 9.12 -1.56 0.00
N GLY A 66 9.85 -2.21 0.91
CA GLY A 66 10.50 -1.52 2.02
C GLY A 66 11.82 -0.91 1.57
N VAL A 67 12.08 0.35 1.91
CA VAL A 67 13.33 1.04 1.56
C VAL A 67 13.97 1.56 2.84
N VAL A 68 15.21 1.19 3.12
CA VAL A 68 15.95 1.65 4.30
C VAL A 68 17.07 2.57 3.85
N ILE A 69 17.02 3.83 4.30
CA ILE A 69 18.05 4.84 4.00
C ILE A 69 18.72 5.32 5.30
N PRO A 70 20.01 5.67 5.25
CA PRO A 70 20.72 6.11 6.44
C PRO A 70 20.59 7.61 6.73
N SER A 71 20.16 8.41 5.75
CA SER A 71 19.95 9.85 5.94
C SER A 71 18.83 10.38 5.07
N LEU A 72 17.92 11.15 5.69
CA LEU A 72 16.88 11.94 4.99
C LEU A 72 17.39 13.29 4.47
N SER A 73 18.51 13.80 5.00
CA SER A 73 19.04 15.12 4.65
C SER A 73 20.10 15.08 3.55
N ASN A 74 20.67 13.91 3.29
CA ASN A 74 21.66 13.72 2.24
C ASN A 74 20.97 13.60 0.87
N GLN A 75 21.37 14.48 -0.07
CA GLN A 75 20.80 14.56 -1.42
C GLN A 75 20.94 13.27 -2.23
N VAL A 76 21.97 12.46 -1.96
CA VAL A 76 22.17 11.17 -2.64
C VAL A 76 20.99 10.23 -2.38
N PHE A 77 20.54 10.11 -1.12
CA PHE A 77 19.41 9.23 -0.79
C PHE A 77 18.08 9.82 -1.20
N SER A 78 17.95 11.16 -1.19
CA SER A 78 16.76 11.81 -1.74
C SER A 78 16.58 11.49 -3.23
N ALA A 79 17.64 11.58 -4.03
CA ALA A 79 17.59 11.23 -5.45
C ALA A 79 17.34 9.73 -5.68
N LEU A 80 17.87 8.87 -4.80
CA LEU A 80 17.60 7.43 -4.83
C LEU A 80 16.12 7.14 -4.56
N VAL A 81 15.52 7.73 -3.53
CA VAL A 81 14.09 7.53 -3.22
C VAL A 81 13.20 8.02 -4.37
N ASP A 82 13.50 9.19 -4.94
CA ASP A 82 12.78 9.75 -6.09
C ASP A 82 12.87 8.83 -7.34
N GLY A 83 14.06 8.26 -7.57
CA GLY A 83 14.27 7.27 -8.64
C GLY A 83 13.49 5.98 -8.44
N ILE A 84 13.45 5.46 -7.21
CA ILE A 84 12.64 4.27 -6.87
C ILE A 84 11.15 4.60 -7.06
N GLU A 85 10.66 5.70 -6.49
CA GLU A 85 9.26 6.14 -6.62
C GLU A 85 8.83 6.27 -8.08
N THR A 86 9.69 6.84 -8.94
CA THR A 86 9.39 7.02 -10.36
C THR A 86 9.12 5.68 -11.06
N ILE A 87 9.85 4.63 -10.71
CA ILE A 87 9.70 3.30 -11.30
C ILE A 87 8.52 2.55 -10.66
N THR A 88 8.41 2.55 -9.33
CA THR A 88 7.39 1.78 -8.61
C THR A 88 5.98 2.32 -8.84
N ASN A 89 5.83 3.64 -9.00
CA ASN A 89 4.55 4.27 -9.30
C ASN A 89 3.97 3.79 -10.64
N ALA A 90 4.81 3.50 -11.63
CA ALA A 90 4.36 2.99 -12.92
C ALA A 90 3.71 1.60 -12.81
N ASP A 91 4.21 0.76 -11.91
CA ASP A 91 3.78 -0.63 -11.72
C ASP A 91 2.83 -0.83 -10.52
N SER A 92 2.30 0.26 -9.96
CA SER A 92 1.38 0.24 -8.80
C SER A 92 1.97 -0.41 -7.54
N PHE A 93 3.28 -0.22 -7.31
CA PHE A 93 3.95 -0.57 -6.06
C PHE A 93 4.03 0.66 -5.14
N ASP A 94 3.62 0.47 -3.89
CA ASP A 94 3.79 1.43 -2.81
C ASP A 94 5.19 1.26 -2.18
N ILE A 95 5.75 2.34 -1.63
CA ILE A 95 7.04 2.32 -0.91
C ILE A 95 6.80 2.57 0.58
N LEU A 96 7.44 1.77 1.44
CA LEU A 96 7.51 2.00 2.87
C LEU A 96 8.94 2.40 3.26
N LEU A 97 9.13 3.70 3.48
CA LEU A 97 10.44 4.27 3.77
C LEU A 97 10.79 4.19 5.26
N ALA A 98 12.01 3.75 5.58
CA ALA A 98 12.58 3.73 6.91
C ALA A 98 13.94 4.43 6.95
N HIS A 99 14.22 5.12 8.05
CA HIS A 99 15.45 5.86 8.27
C HIS A 99 16.26 5.22 9.41
N SER A 100 17.52 4.84 9.16
CA SER A 100 18.41 4.19 10.14
C SER A 100 19.35 5.15 10.86
N GLY A 101 19.72 6.28 10.25
CA GLY A 101 20.65 7.24 10.86
C GLY A 101 22.09 6.73 10.96
N TYR A 102 22.52 5.83 10.07
CA TYR A 102 23.82 5.13 10.09
C TYR A 102 24.07 4.25 11.33
N ASP A 103 23.02 3.90 12.09
CA ASP A 103 23.12 2.97 13.20
C ASP A 103 22.65 1.57 12.75
N PRO A 104 23.54 0.56 12.70
CA PRO A 104 23.20 -0.79 12.23
C PRO A 104 22.17 -1.48 13.13
N LYS A 105 22.09 -1.15 14.42
CA LYS A 105 21.04 -1.68 15.31
C LYS A 105 19.68 -1.03 15.05
N VAL A 106 19.68 0.23 14.62
CA VAL A 106 18.43 0.89 14.19
C VAL A 106 18.01 0.31 12.85
N GLU A 107 18.94 0.11 11.92
CA GLU A 107 18.69 -0.56 10.65
C GLU A 107 18.01 -1.92 10.83
N GLU A 108 18.59 -2.80 11.67
CA GLU A 108 18.04 -4.12 12.01
C GLU A 108 16.56 -4.02 12.46
N ARG A 109 16.26 -3.13 13.41
CA ARG A 109 14.88 -2.94 13.91
C ARG A 109 13.93 -2.41 12.83
N LYS A 110 14.44 -1.58 11.91
CA LYS A 110 13.65 -1.08 10.78
C LYS A 110 13.37 -2.19 9.78
N ILE A 111 14.34 -3.04 9.50
CA ILE A 111 14.17 -4.22 8.65
C ILE A 111 13.10 -5.15 9.26
N GLU A 112 13.20 -5.48 10.55
CA GLU A 112 12.19 -6.31 11.25
C GLU A 112 10.78 -5.70 11.15
N MET A 113 10.67 -4.38 11.36
CA MET A 113 9.41 -3.66 11.21
C MET A 113 8.86 -3.76 9.78
N LEU A 114 9.68 -3.55 8.75
CA LEU A 114 9.25 -3.64 7.35
C LEU A 114 8.78 -5.05 7.00
N LEU A 115 9.52 -6.08 7.44
CA LEU A 115 9.12 -7.48 7.27
C LEU A 115 7.79 -7.80 7.95
N SER A 116 7.49 -7.20 9.10
CA SER A 116 6.21 -7.38 9.79
C SER A 116 5.00 -6.84 9.01
N TYR A 117 5.22 -5.86 8.12
CA TYR A 117 4.21 -5.35 7.19
C TYR A 117 4.06 -6.21 5.93
N GLN A 118 4.77 -7.33 5.84
CA GLN A 118 4.73 -8.25 4.69
C GLN A 118 5.09 -7.56 3.37
N VAL A 119 6.11 -6.68 3.37
CA VAL A 119 6.65 -6.11 2.14
C VAL A 119 7.13 -7.21 1.18
N ASP A 120 6.96 -7.01 -0.12
CA ASP A 120 7.34 -7.99 -1.15
C ASP A 120 8.85 -7.98 -1.44
N GLY A 121 9.55 -6.93 -1.01
CA GLY A 121 10.98 -6.77 -1.21
C GLY A 121 11.56 -5.66 -0.33
N LEU A 122 12.89 -5.68 -0.19
CA LEU A 122 13.66 -4.70 0.55
C LEU A 122 14.76 -4.10 -0.34
N ILE A 123 14.97 -2.79 -0.20
CA ILE A 123 16.11 -2.05 -0.76
C ILE A 123 16.89 -1.48 0.42
N LEU A 124 18.14 -1.90 0.57
CA LEU A 124 19.07 -1.44 1.60
C LEU A 124 20.19 -0.63 0.93
N CYS A 125 20.59 0.48 1.56
CA CYS A 125 21.65 1.34 1.04
C CYS A 125 23.05 1.00 1.57
N GLU A 126 23.15 0.27 2.68
CA GLU A 126 24.41 -0.13 3.28
C GLU A 126 24.79 -1.57 2.88
N THR A 127 26.07 -1.91 2.97
CA THR A 127 26.60 -3.25 2.66
C THR A 127 27.07 -4.00 3.90
N GLU A 128 27.12 -3.33 5.04
CA GLU A 128 27.46 -3.91 6.34
C GLU A 128 26.20 -3.91 7.20
N HIS A 129 25.88 -5.05 7.79
CA HIS A 129 24.70 -5.24 8.63
C HIS A 129 25.10 -5.99 9.90
N THR A 130 24.23 -6.02 10.90
CA THR A 130 24.41 -6.93 12.03
C THR A 130 24.31 -8.39 11.56
N ASP A 131 24.84 -9.32 12.35
CA ASP A 131 24.87 -10.76 12.00
C ASP A 131 23.49 -11.44 11.96
N ARG A 132 22.44 -10.74 12.41
CA ARG A 132 21.08 -11.27 12.57
C ARG A 132 20.25 -11.02 11.33
#